data_AF-A0A084STY7-F1
#
_entry.id   AF-A0A084STY7-F1
#
_cell.length_a   1.000
_cell.length_b   1.000
_cell.length_c   1.000
_cell.angle_alpha   90.00
_cell.angle_beta   90.00
_cell.angle_gamma   90.00
#
_symmetry.space_group_name_H-M   'P 1'
#
loop_
_entity.id
_entity.type
_entity.pdbx_description
1 polymer ?
#
loop_
_entity_poly.entity_id
_entity_poly.type
_entity_poly.pdbx_seq_one_letter_code
_entity_poly.pdbx_strand_id
1 'polypeptide(L)'
;MLNFEPGAEFLYNNTGYTLLAVIVKRVSGKPPRSFADERIFRPLGMTDTHFHDDHTELVRAQRLTAADAPAPRTGKSTAKVRDR
;
A
#
# COMPACT_ATOMS: atom_id res chain seq x y z
N MET A 1 -9.46 10.02 18.79
CA MET A 1 -10.31 9.38 19.82
C MET A 1 -9.79 7.98 20.03
N LEU A 2 -9.67 7.56 21.29
CA LEU A 2 -9.31 6.21 21.68
C LEU A 2 -10.60 5.51 22.10
N ASN A 3 -10.91 4.34 21.52
CA ASN A 3 -12.20 3.68 21.74
C ASN A 3 -12.34 3.08 23.15
N PHE A 4 -11.22 2.78 23.81
CA PHE A 4 -11.12 2.16 25.14
C PHE A 4 -9.66 2.25 25.62
N GLU A 5 -9.42 2.10 26.92
CA GLU A 5 -8.06 2.10 27.47
C GLU A 5 -7.14 1.08 26.76
N PRO A 6 -5.86 1.41 26.49
CA PRO A 6 -4.97 0.50 25.79
C PRO A 6 -4.82 -0.82 26.55
N GLY A 7 -5.12 -1.93 25.88
CA GLY A 7 -5.04 -3.27 26.46
C GLY A 7 -6.27 -3.71 27.25
N ALA A 8 -7.30 -2.86 27.40
CA ALA A 8 -8.57 -3.25 28.03
C ALA A 8 -9.43 -4.16 27.13
N GLU A 9 -9.39 -3.94 25.82
CA GLU A 9 -10.17 -4.70 24.82
C GLU A 9 -9.35 -4.99 23.55
N PHE A 10 -9.70 -6.09 22.87
CA PHE A 10 -9.15 -6.42 21.55
C PHE A 10 -10.10 -5.94 20.46
N LEU A 11 -9.59 -5.09 19.56
CA LEU A 11 -10.30 -4.66 18.36
C LEU A 11 -9.38 -4.82 17.15
N TYR A 12 -9.86 -5.51 16.12
CA TYR A 12 -9.15 -5.62 14.86
C TYR A 12 -9.02 -4.22 14.21
N ASN A 13 -7.79 -3.83 13.89
CA ASN A 13 -7.50 -2.49 13.38
C ASN A 13 -6.45 -2.55 12.27
N ASN A 14 -6.91 -2.43 11.02
CA ASN A 14 -6.05 -2.35 9.84
C ASN A 14 -5.05 -1.20 9.91
N THR A 15 -5.47 -0.02 10.38
CA THR A 15 -4.61 1.15 10.53
C THR A 15 -3.48 0.91 11.53
N GLY A 16 -3.71 0.04 12.52
CA GLY A 16 -2.69 -0.42 13.46
C GLY A 16 -1.52 -1.10 12.74
N TYR A 17 -1.79 -1.91 11.72
CA TYR A 17 -0.74 -2.55 10.91
C TYR A 17 0.05 -1.54 10.07
N THR A 18 -0.59 -0.49 9.55
CA THR A 18 0.11 0.61 8.88
C THR A 18 1.08 1.31 9.85
N LEU A 19 0.66 1.55 11.09
CA LEU A 19 1.52 2.14 12.10
C LEU A 19 2.72 1.22 12.42
N LEU A 20 2.50 -0.09 12.54
CA LEU A 20 3.59 -1.06 12.72
C LEU A 20 4.61 -0.99 11.57
N ALA A 21 4.15 -0.86 10.31
CA ALA A 21 5.04 -0.70 9.16
C ALA A 21 5.90 0.59 9.27
N VAL A 22 5.33 1.68 9.79
CA VAL A 22 6.08 2.92 10.06
C VAL A 22 7.13 2.71 11.15
N ILE A 23 6.80 1.98 12.22
CA ILE A 23 7.76 1.65 13.29
C ILE A 23 8.92 0.83 12.73
N VAL A 24 8.63 -0.24 11.97
CA VAL A 24 9.65 -1.07 11.31
C VAL A 24 10.56 -0.20 10.43
N LYS A 25 9.98 0.70 9.63
CA LYS A 25 10.76 1.62 8.79
C LYS A 25 11.69 2.52 9.62
N ARG A 26 11.21 3.05 10.74
CA ARG A 26 12.00 3.93 11.61
C ARG A 26 13.14 3.20 12.32
N VAL A 27 12.88 2.00 12.83
CA VAL A 27 13.87 1.22 13.59
C VAL A 27 14.91 0.57 12.68
N SER A 28 14.49 0.05 11.52
CA SER A 28 15.39 -0.62 10.59
C SER A 28 16.12 0.33 9.63
N GLY A 29 15.63 1.56 9.46
CA GLY A 29 16.11 2.50 8.44
C GLY A 29 15.78 2.07 7.00
N LYS A 30 15.02 0.99 6.80
CA LYS A 30 14.71 0.39 5.50
C LYS A 30 13.20 0.48 5.20
N PRO A 31 12.79 0.58 3.92
CA PRO A 31 11.39 0.40 3.56
C PRO A 31 10.88 -0.99 3.98
N PRO A 32 9.59 -1.13 4.35
CA PRO A 32 9.01 -2.43 4.73
C PRO A 32 9.21 -3.52 3.67
N ARG A 33 9.14 -3.18 2.37
CA ARG A 33 9.45 -4.08 1.25
C ARG A 33 10.84 -4.70 1.38
N SER A 34 11.88 -3.88 1.48
CA SER A 34 13.27 -4.34 1.58
C SER A 34 13.52 -5.10 2.88
N PHE A 35 12.93 -4.66 3.98
CA PHE A 35 13.07 -5.31 5.28
C PHE A 35 12.48 -6.73 5.26
N ALA A 36 11.28 -6.89 4.72
CA ALA A 36 10.61 -8.19 4.66
C ALA A 36 11.27 -9.13 3.64
N ASP A 37 11.76 -8.61 2.52
CA ASP A 37 12.53 -9.39 1.55
C ASP A 37 13.78 -10.01 2.21
N GLU A 38 14.58 -9.19 2.90
CA GLU A 38 15.81 -9.63 3.55
C GLU A 38 15.59 -10.59 4.72
N ARG A 39 14.56 -10.32 5.55
CA ARG A 39 14.38 -11.03 6.83
C ARG A 39 13.38 -12.18 6.80
N ILE A 40 12.48 -12.20 5.82
CA ILE A 40 11.36 -13.16 5.76
C ILE A 40 11.36 -13.89 4.42
N PHE A 41 11.20 -13.16 3.30
CA PHE A 41 10.93 -13.80 2.01
C PHE A 41 12.15 -14.54 1.46
N ARG A 42 13.33 -13.92 1.45
CA ARG A 42 14.56 -14.59 0.97
C ARG A 42 14.96 -15.81 1.81
N PRO A 43 14.99 -15.77 3.15
CA PRO A 43 15.28 -16.94 3.96
C PRO A 43 14.29 -18.10 3.77
N LEU A 44 13.03 -17.79 3.42
CA LEU A 44 11.97 -18.78 3.19
C LEU A 44 11.83 -19.19 1.71
N GLY A 45 12.65 -18.65 0.80
CA GLY A 45 12.57 -18.95 -0.63
C GLY A 45 11.31 -18.40 -1.33
N MET A 46 10.65 -17.39 -0.76
CA MET A 46 9.42 -16.79 -1.28
C MET A 46 9.72 -15.76 -2.37
N THR A 47 10.11 -16.22 -3.57
CA THR A 47 10.56 -15.35 -4.67
C THR A 47 9.45 -14.60 -5.40
N ASP A 48 8.19 -14.97 -5.19
CA ASP A 48 7.00 -14.34 -5.81
C ASP A 48 6.12 -13.64 -4.77
N THR A 49 6.74 -13.08 -3.72
CA THR A 49 6.04 -12.35 -2.65
C THR A 49 6.79 -11.07 -2.34
N HIS A 50 6.08 -9.95 -2.32
CA HIS A 50 6.64 -8.65 -1.97
C HIS A 50 5.57 -7.74 -1.35
N PHE A 51 6.00 -6.70 -0.63
CA PHE A 51 5.10 -5.62 -0.22
C PHE A 51 4.85 -4.68 -1.40
N HIS A 52 3.59 -4.49 -1.76
CA HIS A 52 3.22 -3.57 -2.83
C HIS A 52 3.11 -2.14 -2.27
N ASP A 53 4.16 -1.36 -2.47
CA ASP A 53 4.30 0.02 -2.01
C ASP A 53 4.18 1.06 -3.14
N ASP A 54 4.28 0.62 -4.39
CA ASP A 54 4.02 1.41 -5.58
C ASP A 54 2.74 0.93 -6.28
N HIS A 55 1.69 1.74 -6.23
CA HIS A 55 0.39 1.47 -6.86
C HIS A 55 0.42 1.49 -8.40
N THR A 56 1.54 1.90 -9.01
CA THR A 56 1.75 1.86 -10.45
C THR A 56 2.49 0.60 -10.91
N GLU A 57 3.03 -0.17 -9.98
CA GLU A 57 3.75 -1.39 -10.29
C GLU A 57 2.79 -2.48 -10.78
N LEU A 58 3.10 -3.03 -11.96
CA LEU A 58 2.31 -4.12 -12.52
C LEU A 58 2.67 -5.43 -11.81
N VAL A 59 1.72 -5.98 -11.05
CA VAL A 59 1.89 -7.31 -10.43
C VAL A 59 1.89 -8.37 -11.53
N ARG A 60 3.00 -9.10 -11.66
CA ARG A 60 3.25 -10.06 -12.75
C ARG A 60 2.16 -11.13 -12.91
N ALA A 61 1.49 -11.50 -11.81
CA ALA A 61 0.39 -12.47 -11.79
C ALA A 61 -0.97 -11.87 -12.21
N GLN A 62 -1.10 -10.54 -12.19
CA GLN A 62 -2.22 -9.84 -12.82
C GLN A 62 -1.87 -9.61 -14.29
N ARG A 63 -1.95 -10.67 -15.11
CA ARG A 63 -2.19 -10.46 -16.54
C ARG A 63 -3.52 -9.73 -16.63
N LEU A 64 -3.50 -8.42 -16.78
CA LEU A 64 -4.61 -7.66 -17.34
C LEU A 64 -4.94 -8.36 -18.66
N THR A 65 -6.03 -9.11 -18.69
CA THR A 65 -6.63 -9.42 -19.98
C THR A 65 -7.04 -8.08 -20.56
N ALA A 66 -6.95 -7.93 -21.89
CA ALA A 66 -7.27 -6.66 -22.56
C ALA A 66 -8.71 -6.13 -22.26
N ALA A 67 -9.53 -6.88 -21.52
CA ALA A 67 -10.85 -6.50 -21.03
C ALA A 67 -10.82 -5.54 -19.82
N ASP A 68 -9.73 -5.45 -19.05
CA ASP A 68 -9.69 -4.69 -17.79
C ASP A 68 -8.94 -3.35 -17.88
N ALA A 69 -8.53 -2.93 -19.08
CA ALA A 69 -7.85 -1.66 -19.26
C ALA A 69 -8.82 -0.49 -18.94
N PRO A 70 -8.50 0.42 -17.99
CA PRO A 70 -9.35 1.57 -17.73
C PRO A 70 -9.40 2.46 -18.98
N ALA A 71 -10.63 2.80 -19.41
CA ALA A 71 -10.86 3.61 -20.59
C ALA A 71 -10.08 4.95 -20.52
N PRO A 72 -9.45 5.39 -21.62
CA PRO A 72 -8.69 6.65 -21.62
C PRO A 72 -9.63 7.82 -21.29
N ARG A 73 -9.36 8.54 -20.19
CA ARG A 73 -10.08 9.77 -19.84
C ARG A 73 -9.71 10.89 -20.82
N THR A 74 -10.43 10.97 -21.93
CA THR A 74 -10.43 12.15 -22.81
C THR A 74 -11.53 13.12 -22.38
N GLY A 75 -11.18 14.29 -21.85
CA GLY A 75 -12.16 15.33 -21.51
C GLY A 75 -11.52 16.60 -20.96
N LYS A 76 -11.33 17.59 -21.83
CA LYS A 76 -10.70 18.90 -21.60
C LYS A 76 -11.43 19.69 -20.51
N SER A 77 -10.71 20.14 -19.48
CA SER A 77 -11.20 21.16 -18.53
C SER A 77 -10.87 22.54 -19.10
N THR A 78 -11.84 23.19 -19.75
CA THR A 78 -11.79 24.64 -19.99
C THR A 78 -12.56 25.33 -18.87
N ALA A 79 -11.81 25.83 -17.89
CA ALA A 79 -12.32 26.73 -16.87
C ALA A 79 -12.78 28.05 -17.53
N LYS A 80 -14.09 28.35 -17.45
CA LYS A 80 -14.60 29.70 -17.69
C LYS A 80 -14.96 30.30 -16.33
N VAL A 81 -14.03 31.11 -15.83
CA VAL A 81 -14.24 32.04 -14.72
C VAL A 81 -15.43 32.96 -15.08
N ARG A 82 -16.38 33.13 -14.15
CA ARG A 82 -17.37 34.19 -14.24
C ARG A 82 -17.65 34.75 -12.84
N ASP A 83 -17.19 35.98 -12.67
CA ASP A 83 -17.51 36.88 -11.57
C ASP A 83 -19.02 36.98 -11.31
N ARG A 84 -19.39 37.01 -10.03
CA ARG A 84 -20.27 38.01 -9.42
C ARG A 84 -20.24 37.91 -7.90
#